data_AF-A0AAW6YSG9-F1
#
_entry.id   AF-A0AAW6YSG9-F1
#
_cell.length_a   1.000
_cell.length_b   1.000
_cell.length_c   1.000
_cell.angle_alpha   90.00
_cell.angle_beta   90.00
_cell.angle_gamma   90.00
#
_symmetry.space_group_name_H-M   'P 1'
#
loop_
_entity.id
_entity.type
_entity.pdbx_description
1 polymer ?
#
loop_
_entity_poly.entity_id
_entity_poly.type
_entity_poly.pdbx_seq_one_letter_code
_entity_poly.pdbx_strand_id
1 'polypeptide(L)'
;MQVKYRELNARGILEVRFRSSYSTASGVAAKEVNKEEIDVYCVYCPQTDCCYYFNPKLFSKSISLRVDSPKNNQEKKVNFASDYREIP
;
A
#
# COMPACT_ATOMS: atom_id res chain seq x y z
N MET A 1 -2.95 -1.24 14.68
CA MET A 1 -3.33 -1.01 13.25
C MET A 1 -2.82 0.35 12.80
N GLN A 2 -2.32 0.46 11.56
CA GLN A 2 -1.89 1.72 10.93
C GLN A 2 -2.80 2.07 9.74
N VAL A 3 -3.33 3.30 9.71
CA VAL A 3 -4.20 3.76 8.62
C VAL A 3 -3.45 4.70 7.67
N LYS A 4 -3.73 4.62 6.36
CA LYS A 4 -3.23 5.54 5.34
C LYS A 4 -4.31 5.90 4.31
N TYR A 5 -4.22 7.13 3.78
CA TYR A 5 -4.92 7.56 2.58
C TYR A 5 -3.98 7.45 1.38
N ARG A 6 -4.44 6.83 0.29
CA ARG A 6 -3.68 6.73 -0.96
C ARG A 6 -4.60 6.79 -2.17
N GLU A 7 -4.17 7.52 -3.18
CA GLU A 7 -4.81 7.55 -4.49
C GLU A 7 -4.15 6.55 -5.43
N LEU A 8 -4.90 6.06 -6.41
CA LEU A 8 -4.35 5.31 -7.52
C LEU A 8 -3.40 6.20 -8.33
N ASN A 9 -2.27 5.63 -8.73
CA ASN A 9 -1.41 6.28 -9.70
C ASN A 9 -2.03 6.23 -11.12
N ALA A 10 -1.40 6.90 -12.08
CA ALA A 10 -1.84 6.94 -13.48
C ALA A 10 -1.96 5.55 -14.17
N ARG A 11 -1.48 4.48 -13.53
CA ARG A 11 -1.57 3.09 -14.03
C ARG A 11 -2.64 2.26 -13.31
N GLY A 12 -3.45 2.86 -12.44
CA GLY A 12 -4.49 2.15 -11.66
C GLY A 12 -3.92 1.31 -10.51
N ILE A 13 -2.73 1.67 -10.00
CA ILE A 13 -2.04 0.95 -8.93
C ILE A 13 -2.01 1.81 -7.67
N LEU A 14 -2.41 1.20 -6.55
CA LEU A 14 -2.27 1.74 -5.21
C LEU A 14 -0.91 1.33 -4.64
N GLU A 15 0.05 2.26 -4.61
CA GLU A 15 1.39 2.00 -4.06
C GLU A 15 1.48 2.44 -2.59
N VAL A 16 1.79 1.49 -1.71
CA VAL A 16 1.93 1.73 -0.27
C VAL A 16 3.36 1.41 0.14
N ARG A 17 4.12 2.46 0.50
CA ARG A 17 5.48 2.33 1.03
C ARG A 17 5.47 2.31 2.55
N PHE A 18 6.25 1.41 3.15
CA PHE A 18 6.36 1.27 4.61
C PHE A 18 7.43 2.19 5.18
N ARG A 19 7.31 3.48 4.86
CA ARG A 19 8.19 4.52 5.40
C ARG A 19 7.44 5.84 5.53
N SER A 20 7.91 6.70 6.44
CA SER A 20 7.57 8.12 6.48
C SER A 20 8.71 8.94 5.88
N SER A 21 8.38 10.00 5.15
CA SER A 21 9.35 10.98 4.67
C SER A 21 8.97 12.35 5.22
N TYR A 22 9.96 13.09 5.70
CA TYR A 22 9.77 14.40 6.32
C TYR A 22 10.96 15.31 6.00
N SER A 23 10.68 16.61 5.85
CA SER A 23 11.69 17.61 5.56
C SER A 23 12.36 18.07 6.85
N THR A 24 13.68 18.19 6.82
CA THR A 24 14.52 18.77 7.87
C THR A 24 15.33 19.92 7.28
N ALA A 25 15.98 20.71 8.13
CA ALA A 25 16.86 21.79 7.68
C ALA A 25 18.03 21.29 6.79
N SER A 26 18.38 20.01 6.88
CA SER A 26 19.48 19.38 6.13
C SER A 26 19.02 18.60 4.90
N GLY A 27 17.71 18.60 4.58
CA GLY A 27 17.14 17.87 3.45
C GLY A 27 15.96 16.97 3.80
N VAL A 28 15.64 16.01 2.95
CA VAL A 28 14.53 15.07 3.18
C VAL A 28 15.06 13.82 3.89
N ALA A 29 14.55 13.55 5.08
CA ALA A 29 14.80 12.32 5.81
C ALA A 29 13.68 11.31 5.56
N ALA A 30 14.03 10.02 5.59
CA ALA A 30 13.07 8.93 5.54
C ALA A 30 13.29 7.98 6.72
N LYS A 31 12.21 7.52 7.34
CA LYS A 31 12.22 6.53 8.42
C LYS A 31 11.38 5.33 7.99
N GLU A 32 11.99 4.15 7.98
CA GLU A 32 11.28 2.90 7.73
C GLU A 32 10.35 2.58 8.91
N VAL A 33 9.24 1.95 8.60
CA VAL A 33 8.24 1.54 9.59
C VAL A 33 8.75 0.33 10.37
N ASN A 34 8.61 0.36 11.70
CA ASN A 34 8.77 -0.82 12.53
C ASN A 34 7.55 -1.74 12.34
N LYS A 35 7.74 -2.87 11.67
CA LYS A 35 6.64 -3.81 11.37
C LYS A 35 6.26 -4.68 12.56
N GLU A 36 7.10 -4.76 13.59
CA GLU A 36 6.74 -5.51 14.80
C GLU A 36 5.67 -4.81 15.63
N GLU A 37 5.53 -3.49 15.47
CA GLU A 37 4.52 -2.67 16.15
C GLU A 37 3.18 -2.61 15.40
N ILE A 38 3.10 -3.17 14.18
CA ILE A 38 1.92 -3.02 13.32
C ILE A 38 1.47 -4.38 12.80
N ASP A 39 0.35 -4.86 13.34
CA ASP A 39 -0.27 -6.12 12.89
C ASP A 39 -0.93 -5.99 11.51
N VAL A 40 -1.62 -4.86 11.28
CA VAL A 40 -2.43 -4.62 10.09
C VAL A 40 -2.29 -3.18 9.60
N TYR A 41 -2.14 -3.03 8.29
CA TYR A 41 -2.33 -1.79 7.55
C TYR A 41 -3.76 -1.71 7.03
N CYS A 42 -4.37 -0.52 7.11
CA CYS A 42 -5.62 -0.17 6.44
C CYS A 42 -5.36 1.00 5.50
N VAL A 43 -5.72 0.86 4.22
CA VAL A 43 -5.49 1.89 3.21
C VAL A 43 -6.80 2.24 2.53
N TYR A 44 -7.28 3.45 2.75
CA TYR A 44 -8.43 3.99 2.05
C TYR A 44 -8.01 4.59 0.70
N CYS A 45 -8.77 4.25 -0.35
CA CYS A 45 -8.60 4.73 -1.71
C CYS A 45 -9.87 5.45 -2.18
N PRO A 46 -9.81 6.77 -2.46
CA PRO A 46 -10.99 7.56 -2.79
C PRO A 46 -11.56 7.21 -4.17
N GLN A 47 -10.74 6.75 -5.13
CA GLN A 47 -11.23 6.40 -6.48
C GLN A 47 -12.09 5.13 -6.50
N THR A 48 -11.90 4.24 -5.52
CA THR A 48 -12.67 3.01 -5.39
C THR A 48 -13.65 3.05 -4.24
N ASP A 49 -13.61 4.11 -3.43
CA ASP A 49 -14.37 4.26 -2.17
C ASP A 49 -14.26 3.00 -1.28
N CYS A 50 -13.06 2.44 -1.20
CA CYS A 50 -12.79 1.17 -0.50
C CYS A 50 -11.58 1.29 0.42
N CYS A 51 -11.59 0.47 1.48
CA CYS A 51 -10.44 0.20 2.33
C CYS A 51 -9.80 -1.13 1.96
N TYR A 52 -8.47 -1.18 2.04
CA TYR A 52 -7.69 -2.39 1.80
C TYR A 52 -6.81 -2.72 3.01
N TYR A 53 -6.82 -3.99 3.41
CA TYR A 53 -6.19 -4.47 4.63
C TYR A 53 -5.11 -5.49 4.32
N PHE A 54 -3.95 -5.37 4.95
CA PHE A 54 -2.89 -6.36 4.80
C PHE A 54 -1.93 -6.36 5.99
N ASN A 55 -1.31 -7.52 6.25
CA ASN A 55 -0.23 -7.64 7.23
C ASN A 55 1.09 -7.15 6.61
N PRO A 56 1.72 -6.08 7.13
CA PRO A 56 2.96 -5.54 6.56
C PRO A 56 4.16 -6.49 6.68
N LYS A 57 4.10 -7.50 7.56
CA LYS A 57 5.16 -8.51 7.74
C LYS A 57 5.29 -9.44 6.52
N LEU A 58 4.23 -9.58 5.72
CA LEU A 58 4.24 -10.39 4.48
C LEU A 58 4.96 -9.71 3.31
N PHE A 59 5.30 -8.43 3.43
CA PHE A 59 5.86 -7.62 2.35
C PHE A 59 7.18 -7.00 2.79
N SER A 60 8.06 -6.65 1.85
CA SER A 60 9.36 -6.04 2.15
C SER A 60 9.24 -4.51 2.34
N LYS A 61 9.55 -3.68 1.36
CA LYS A 61 9.53 -2.20 1.55
C LYS A 61 8.22 -1.55 1.17
N SER A 62 7.42 -2.24 0.37
CA SER A 62 6.16 -1.74 -0.14
C SER A 62 5.27 -2.89 -0.62
N ILE A 63 4.01 -2.55 -0.83
CA ILE A 63 3.04 -3.34 -1.57
C ILE A 63 2.43 -2.47 -2.66
N SER A 64 2.13 -3.08 -3.80
CA SER A 64 1.40 -2.47 -4.90
C SER A 64 0.12 -3.26 -5.12
N LEU A 65 -1.03 -2.65 -4.82
CA LEU A 65 -2.34 -3.25 -5.09
C LEU A 65 -2.86 -2.75 -6.42
N ARG A 66 -3.36 -3.67 -7.23
CA ARG A 66 -3.88 -3.34 -8.56
C ARG A 66 -5.40 -3.38 -8.55
N VAL A 67 -6.04 -2.28 -8.93
CA VAL A 67 -7.51 -2.21 -8.99
C VAL A 67 -8.03 -2.83 -10.29
N ASP A 68 -7.40 -2.48 -11.43
CA ASP A 68 -7.81 -2.96 -12.74
C ASP A 68 -6.90 -4.06 -13.30
N SER A 69 -7.49 -4.94 -14.11
CA SER A 69 -6.74 -5.97 -14.83
C SER A 69 -5.57 -5.37 -15.63
N PRO A 70 -4.39 -6.02 -15.60
CA PRO A 70 -3.22 -5.53 -16.32
C PRO A 70 -3.46 -5.54 -17.83
N LYS A 71 -3.09 -4.44 -18.50
CA LYS A 71 -3.19 -4.31 -19.98
C LYS A 71 -2.42 -5.39 -20.75
N ASN A 72 -1.43 -6.02 -20.13
CA ASN A 72 -0.59 -7.06 -20.74
C ASN A 72 -0.98 -8.49 -20.32
N ASN A 73 -2.19 -8.69 -19.77
CA ASN A 73 -2.67 -10.00 -19.27
C ASN A 73 -1.67 -10.68 -18.31
N GLN A 74 -0.93 -9.89 -17.53
CA GLN A 74 0.00 -10.43 -16.55
C GLN A 74 -0.81 -11.01 -15.38
N GLU A 75 -0.89 -12.33 -15.30
CA GLU A 75 -1.67 -12.99 -14.24
C GLU A 75 -0.82 -13.39 -13.02
N LYS A 76 0.50 -13.55 -13.18
CA LYS A 76 1.37 -14.04 -12.12
C LYS A 76 1.96 -12.90 -11.27
N LYS A 77 1.93 -13.09 -9.94
CA LYS A 77 2.47 -12.17 -8.91
C LYS A 77 1.82 -10.78 -8.90
N VAL A 78 0.52 -10.72 -9.19
CA VAL A 78 -0.29 -9.50 -9.04
C VAL A 78 -1.05 -9.57 -7.72
N ASN A 79 -0.96 -8.52 -6.92
CA ASN A 79 -1.82 -8.35 -5.76
C ASN A 79 -3.07 -7.58 -6.22
N PHE A 80 -4.19 -8.27 -6.45
CA PHE A 80 -5.42 -7.59 -6.81
C PHE A 80 -6.03 -6.93 -5.58
N ALA A 81 -6.49 -5.70 -5.71
CA ALA A 81 -7.06 -4.95 -4.60
C ALA A 81 -8.32 -5.63 -4.02
N SER A 82 -9.05 -6.41 -4.83
CA SER A 82 -10.18 -7.24 -4.39
C SER A 82 -9.82 -8.23 -3.28
N ASP A 83 -8.59 -8.76 -3.30
CA ASP A 83 -8.15 -9.84 -2.40
C ASP A 83 -7.83 -9.32 -1.00
N TYR A 84 -7.83 -8.00 -0.82
CA TYR A 84 -7.45 -7.30 0.42
C TYR A 84 -8.61 -6.50 1.01
N ARG A 85 -9.87 -6.82 0.66
CA ARG A 85 -11.04 -6.10 1.20
C ARG A 85 -11.40 -6.48 2.64
N GLU A 86 -10.89 -7.61 3.11
CA GLU A 86 -11.14 -8.14 4.46
C GLU A 86 -9.86 -8.08 5.31
N ILE A 87 -10.02 -8.02 6.63
CA ILE A 87 -8.90 -8.08 7.57
C ILE A 87 -8.30 -9.51 7.56
N PRO A 88 -6.96 -9.66 7.47
CA PRO A 88 -6.28 -10.96 7.44
C PRO A 88 -6.25 -11.70 8.77
#